data_AF-A0A259TJV6-F1
#
_entry.id   AF-A0A259TJV6-F1
#
_cell.length_a   1.000
_cell.length_b   1.000
_cell.length_c   1.000
_cell.angle_alpha   90.00
_cell.angle_beta   90.00
_cell.angle_gamma   90.00
#
_symmetry.space_group_name_H-M   'P 1'
#
loop_
_entity.id
_entity.type
_entity.pdbx_description
1 polymer ?
#
loop_
_entity_poly.entity_id
_entity_poly.type
_entity_poly.pdbx_seq_one_letter_code
_entity_poly.pdbx_strand_id
1 'polypeptide(L)'
;MADYKIKTNKTHGGKEFKSNFRFIGKVSQVSKKDPETDSWEKQPIYKQSTTRTGKPRRVLQFEVETALSNRLRVELAGMEQQFAYPYSSKHKKSQKVAWNDRNDKTKFPDDTYHAIEVDWDKAERLGKVIKEDDWVEVRGQYQFDTFTPDDSNEEKVFVKRIISSVRPILNGVIVNEDGTTQTVKHAGEEFDYITDFNDPNFREVNYFTMQIGIRSTYQEESGDTKVNGTFLDYGKERSEPKDVELIVYQKEVPEGKKSMADAFASLNTYDFIEVTGQDNNRATFSYVDVVEELASDDPFADVDETEKVTRKERVTNGDKKGLEVISYVQGSLMRELLTEEEFRKTAAVTTENPFASNDDPFSNTDNDPFAVDESDPFA
;
A
#
# COMPACT_ATOMS: atom_id res chain seq x y z
N MET A 1 -3.88 -15.60 28.23
CA MET A 1 -3.64 -15.28 26.80
C MET A 1 -3.56 -13.76 26.72
N ALA A 2 -2.56 -13.20 26.04
CA ALA A 2 -2.50 -11.75 25.88
C ALA A 2 -3.67 -11.31 25.00
N ASP A 3 -4.51 -10.40 25.48
CA ASP A 3 -5.55 -9.76 24.68
C ASP A 3 -4.90 -9.02 23.51
N TYR A 4 -4.80 -9.69 22.36
CA TYR A 4 -4.31 -9.07 21.14
C TYR A 4 -5.35 -8.05 20.68
N LYS A 5 -5.01 -6.75 20.75
CA LYS A 5 -5.97 -5.66 20.54
C LYS A 5 -6.24 -5.42 19.06
N ILE A 6 -7.16 -6.20 18.52
CA ILE A 6 -7.86 -5.85 17.28
C ILE A 6 -8.81 -4.70 17.58
N LYS A 7 -8.73 -3.65 16.77
CA LYS A 7 -9.60 -2.49 16.94
C LYS A 7 -11.01 -2.88 16.47
N THR A 8 -12.03 -2.50 17.22
CA THR A 8 -13.41 -2.59 16.78
C THR A 8 -13.97 -1.20 16.53
N ASN A 9 -14.75 -1.08 15.46
CA ASN A 9 -15.45 0.14 15.13
C ASN A 9 -16.50 0.45 16.21
N LYS A 10 -16.56 1.70 16.66
CA LYS A 10 -17.48 2.10 17.74
C LYS A 10 -18.95 2.17 17.32
N THR A 11 -19.22 2.31 16.02
CA THR A 11 -20.56 2.49 15.47
C THR A 11 -21.21 1.15 15.13
N HIS A 12 -20.50 0.30 14.39
CA HIS A 12 -21.04 -0.97 13.89
C HIS A 12 -20.37 -2.23 14.48
N GLY A 13 -19.39 -2.08 15.37
CA GLY A 13 -18.75 -3.21 16.07
C GLY A 13 -17.80 -4.08 15.22
N GLY A 14 -17.63 -3.76 13.92
CA GLY A 14 -16.80 -4.54 13.01
C GLY A 14 -15.31 -4.43 13.33
N LYS A 15 -14.53 -5.46 13.00
CA LYS A 15 -13.08 -5.50 13.20
C LYS A 15 -12.37 -4.60 12.19
N GLU A 16 -11.36 -3.85 12.64
CA GLU A 16 -10.53 -2.98 11.80
C GLU A 16 -9.06 -3.38 11.96
N PHE A 17 -8.42 -3.68 10.83
CA PHE A 17 -7.03 -4.12 10.79
C PHE A 17 -6.09 -2.94 10.58
N LYS A 18 -4.83 -3.14 10.97
CA LYS A 18 -3.76 -2.16 10.84
C LYS A 18 -2.79 -2.59 9.75
N SER A 19 -2.36 -1.65 8.93
CA SER A 19 -1.39 -1.87 7.84
C SER A 19 -0.42 -0.70 7.80
N ASN A 20 0.62 -0.72 8.62
CA ASN A 20 1.58 0.38 8.72
C ASN A 20 2.86 0.06 7.96
N PHE A 21 3.53 1.10 7.47
CA PHE A 21 4.89 0.98 6.96
C PHE A 21 5.81 2.05 7.54
N ARG A 22 7.10 1.73 7.49
CA ARG A 22 8.20 2.67 7.72
C ARG A 22 9.32 2.40 6.73
N PHE A 23 9.67 3.43 5.99
CA PHE A 23 10.75 3.43 5.03
C PHE A 23 11.76 4.50 5.40
N ILE A 24 13.04 4.22 5.21
CA ILE A 24 14.08 5.23 5.16
C ILE A 24 14.80 5.06 3.85
N GLY A 25 14.98 6.17 3.14
CA GLY A 25 15.63 6.14 1.84
C GLY A 25 15.82 7.52 1.25
N LYS A 26 16.44 7.51 0.07
CA LYS A 26 16.70 8.69 -0.74
C LYS A 26 15.46 9.02 -1.59
N VAL A 27 15.08 10.29 -1.66
CA VAL A 27 13.91 10.76 -2.40
C VAL A 27 14.23 10.90 -3.89
N SER A 28 13.36 10.36 -4.74
CA SER A 28 13.35 10.62 -6.18
C SER A 28 11.94 10.96 -6.69
N GLN A 29 11.87 11.64 -7.83
CA GLN A 29 10.61 11.95 -8.49
C GLN A 29 9.96 10.68 -9.08
N VAL A 30 8.62 10.62 -9.07
CA VAL A 30 7.89 9.56 -9.77
C VAL A 30 7.94 9.81 -11.26
N SER A 31 8.31 8.80 -12.04
CA SER A 31 8.14 8.82 -13.50
C SER A 31 6.75 8.33 -13.89
N LYS A 32 6.05 9.07 -14.75
CA LYS A 32 4.79 8.61 -15.36
C LYS A 32 4.95 8.52 -16.87
N LYS A 33 4.39 7.46 -17.43
CA LYS A 33 4.31 7.31 -18.87
C LYS A 33 3.23 8.23 -19.42
N ASP A 34 3.59 9.05 -20.40
CA ASP A 34 2.67 9.84 -21.19
C ASP A 34 1.93 8.90 -22.16
N PRO A 35 0.59 8.82 -22.09
CA PRO A 35 -0.19 7.94 -22.95
C PRO A 35 -0.17 8.34 -24.44
N GLU A 36 0.15 9.60 -24.78
CA GLU A 36 0.17 10.07 -26.17
C GLU A 36 1.56 9.93 -26.81
N THR A 37 2.61 10.23 -26.05
CA THR A 37 3.99 10.27 -26.58
C THR A 37 4.81 9.01 -26.30
N ASP A 38 4.25 8.07 -25.51
CA ASP A 38 4.95 6.87 -24.98
C ASP A 38 6.19 7.20 -24.12
N SER A 39 6.44 8.48 -23.84
CA SER A 39 7.61 8.96 -23.12
C SER A 39 7.41 8.90 -21.61
N TRP A 40 8.51 8.86 -20.86
CA TRP A 40 8.48 8.86 -19.39
C TRP A 40 8.84 10.24 -18.84
N GLU A 41 7.87 10.89 -18.21
CA GLU A 41 8.04 12.21 -17.64
C GLU A 41 8.14 12.17 -16.11
N LYS A 42 9.19 12.79 -15.57
CA LYS A 42 9.32 13.00 -14.14
C LYS A 42 8.24 13.97 -13.66
N GLN A 43 7.51 13.57 -12.63
CA GLN A 43 6.47 14.38 -12.02
C GLN A 43 7.04 15.17 -10.84
N PRO A 44 6.59 16.43 -10.64
CA PRO A 44 6.99 17.18 -9.46
C PRO A 44 6.53 16.47 -8.18
N ILE A 45 7.35 16.53 -7.13
CA ILE A 45 7.08 15.91 -5.83
C ILE A 45 5.76 16.42 -5.26
N TYR A 46 5.53 17.73 -5.35
CA TYR A 46 4.29 18.38 -4.95
C TYR A 46 3.64 19.08 -6.14
N LYS A 47 2.35 18.83 -6.35
CA LYS A 47 1.54 19.45 -7.41
C LYS A 47 0.20 19.88 -6.87
N GLN A 48 -0.22 21.10 -7.23
CA GLN A 48 -1.60 21.53 -7.11
C GLN A 48 -2.25 21.47 -8.50
N SER A 49 -3.42 20.87 -8.58
CA SER A 49 -4.19 20.69 -9.82
C SER A 49 -5.67 20.88 -9.54
N THR A 50 -6.45 21.21 -10.58
CA THR A 50 -7.91 21.25 -10.48
C THR A 50 -8.49 19.91 -10.94
N THR A 51 -9.44 19.35 -10.19
CA THR A 51 -10.14 18.12 -10.60
C THR A 51 -11.13 18.39 -11.73
N ARG A 52 -11.64 17.32 -12.36
CA ARG A 52 -12.76 17.41 -13.32
C ARG A 52 -13.99 18.11 -12.75
N THR A 53 -14.17 18.06 -11.43
CA THR A 53 -15.25 18.72 -10.69
C THR A 53 -14.96 20.19 -10.32
N GLY A 54 -13.89 20.77 -10.84
CA GLY A 54 -13.52 22.18 -10.60
C GLY A 54 -12.91 22.45 -9.21
N LYS A 55 -12.69 21.41 -8.39
CA LYS A 55 -12.16 21.58 -7.04
C LYS A 55 -10.64 21.51 -7.02
N PRO A 56 -9.97 22.33 -6.21
CA PRO A 56 -8.54 22.20 -5.99
C PRO A 56 -8.19 20.83 -5.37
N ARG A 57 -7.13 20.21 -5.90
CA ARG A 57 -6.50 18.98 -5.39
C ARG A 57 -5.00 19.19 -5.24
N ARG A 58 -4.47 18.82 -4.08
CA ARG A 58 -3.04 18.77 -3.80
C ARG A 58 -2.59 17.32 -3.80
N VAL A 59 -1.45 17.06 -4.45
CA VAL A 59 -0.85 15.74 -4.54
C VAL A 59 0.60 15.87 -4.18
N LEU A 60 1.01 15.13 -3.16
CA LEU A 60 2.38 14.84 -2.81
C LEU A 60 2.67 13.40 -3.25
N GLN A 61 3.59 13.20 -4.19
CA GLN A 61 3.97 11.86 -4.66
C GLN A 61 5.48 11.84 -4.94
N PHE A 62 6.17 10.81 -4.47
CA PHE A 62 7.60 10.61 -4.72
C PHE A 62 7.94 9.13 -4.53
N GLU A 63 9.14 8.75 -4.94
CA GLU A 63 9.72 7.45 -4.68
C GLU A 63 10.71 7.57 -3.52
N VAL A 64 10.73 6.55 -2.66
CA VAL A 64 11.76 6.38 -1.63
C VAL A 64 12.62 5.20 -2.05
N GLU A 65 13.88 5.46 -2.38
CA GLU A 65 14.87 4.41 -2.65
C GLU A 65 15.41 3.90 -1.31
N THR A 66 14.96 2.73 -0.84
CA THR A 66 15.35 2.20 0.49
C THR A 66 16.60 1.34 0.45
N ALA A 67 16.97 0.87 -0.73
CA ALA A 67 18.20 0.15 -1.04
C ALA A 67 18.46 0.28 -2.55
N LEU A 68 19.65 -0.11 -3.02
CA LEU A 68 19.98 -0.10 -4.44
C LEU A 68 18.86 -0.74 -5.27
N SER A 69 18.26 0.06 -6.15
CA SER A 69 17.18 -0.35 -7.07
C SER A 69 15.84 -0.73 -6.40
N ASN A 70 15.68 -0.59 -5.08
CA ASN A 70 14.38 -0.78 -4.42
C ASN A 70 13.69 0.58 -4.26
N ARG A 71 12.75 0.89 -5.16
CA ARG A 71 12.06 2.19 -5.19
C ARG A 71 10.60 2.06 -4.86
N LEU A 72 10.18 2.63 -3.73
CA LEU A 72 8.82 2.54 -3.24
C LEU A 72 8.08 3.85 -3.49
N ARG A 73 7.08 3.83 -4.37
CA ARG A 73 6.22 5.00 -4.61
C ARG A 73 5.26 5.23 -3.44
N VAL A 74 5.32 6.42 -2.87
CA VAL A 74 4.42 6.90 -1.80
C VAL A 74 3.59 8.08 -2.30
N GLU A 75 2.37 8.22 -1.78
CA GLU A 75 1.46 9.29 -2.18
C GLU A 75 0.63 9.80 -1.00
N LEU A 76 0.35 11.09 -1.00
CA LEU A 76 -0.67 11.73 -0.18
C LEU A 76 -1.42 12.71 -1.07
N ALA A 77 -2.74 12.58 -1.10
CA ALA A 77 -3.58 13.47 -1.89
C ALA A 77 -4.71 14.02 -1.03
N GLY A 78 -4.91 15.33 -1.10
CA GLY A 78 -5.98 16.02 -0.40
C GLY A 78 -6.78 16.90 -1.34
N MET A 79 -8.05 17.09 -1.02
CA MET A 79 -8.94 18.01 -1.71
C MET A 79 -9.58 18.96 -0.72
N GLU A 80 -9.92 20.15 -1.20
CA GLU A 80 -10.77 21.07 -0.46
C GLU A 80 -12.14 20.43 -0.18
N GLN A 81 -12.55 20.48 1.08
CA GLN A 81 -13.84 19.93 1.52
C GLN A 81 -14.86 21.06 1.64
N GLN A 82 -16.14 20.69 1.73
CA GLN A 82 -17.20 21.68 1.96
C GLN A 82 -17.23 22.15 3.43
N PHE A 83 -16.91 21.24 4.34
CA PHE A 83 -16.96 21.46 5.78
C PHE A 83 -15.69 20.93 6.43
N ALA A 84 -15.31 21.53 7.55
CA ALA A 84 -14.33 20.98 8.47
C ALA A 84 -15.03 20.54 9.77
N TYR A 85 -14.37 19.64 10.49
CA TYR A 85 -14.91 19.03 11.70
C TYR A 85 -13.91 19.16 12.86
N PRO A 86 -13.65 20.37 13.38
CA PRO A 86 -12.86 20.55 14.59
C PRO A 86 -13.40 19.68 15.73
N TYR A 87 -12.49 19.14 16.54
CA TYR A 87 -12.80 18.23 17.64
C TYR A 87 -12.38 18.85 18.97
N SER A 88 -13.21 18.64 20.00
CA SER A 88 -12.87 18.98 21.38
C SER A 88 -12.70 17.71 22.19
N SER A 89 -11.51 17.51 22.76
CA SER A 89 -11.25 16.42 23.71
C SER A 89 -12.04 16.55 25.01
N LYS A 90 -12.40 17.80 25.40
CA LYS A 90 -13.23 18.08 26.57
C LYS A 90 -14.66 17.59 26.36
N HIS A 91 -15.24 17.91 25.21
CA HIS A 91 -16.63 17.54 24.87
C HIS A 91 -16.76 16.18 24.18
N LYS A 92 -15.64 15.59 23.75
CA LYS A 92 -15.53 14.33 23.01
C LYS A 92 -16.36 14.27 21.73
N LYS A 93 -16.57 15.41 21.08
CA LYS A 93 -17.39 15.52 19.86
C LYS A 93 -16.75 16.46 18.84
N SER A 94 -17.08 16.24 17.58
CA SER A 94 -16.74 17.15 16.48
C SER A 94 -17.89 18.12 16.21
N GLN A 95 -17.55 19.33 15.77
CA GLN A 95 -18.51 20.33 15.33
C GLN A 95 -18.31 20.62 13.85
N LYS A 96 -19.40 20.74 13.08
CA LYS A 96 -19.36 21.13 11.68
C LYS A 96 -19.14 22.63 11.53
N VAL A 97 -18.14 23.04 10.76
CA VAL A 97 -17.87 24.44 10.37
C VAL A 97 -17.63 24.55 8.87
N ALA A 98 -17.79 25.73 8.28
CA ALA A 98 -17.45 25.95 6.89
C ALA A 98 -15.93 25.77 6.67
N TRP A 99 -15.54 25.24 5.51
CA TRP A 99 -14.13 24.96 5.25
C TRP A 99 -13.21 26.18 5.31
N ASN A 100 -13.69 27.34 4.85
CA ASN A 100 -12.95 28.60 4.90
C ASN A 100 -12.70 29.08 6.34
N ASP A 101 -13.54 28.66 7.27
CA ASP A 101 -13.46 28.99 8.69
C ASP A 101 -12.66 27.95 9.50
N ARG A 102 -12.09 26.91 8.86
CA ARG A 102 -11.52 25.75 9.55
C ARG A 102 -10.36 26.06 10.49
N ASN A 103 -9.69 27.20 10.31
CA ASN A 103 -8.56 27.64 11.12
C ASN A 103 -8.91 28.87 11.98
N ASP A 104 -10.15 29.36 11.93
CA ASP A 104 -10.61 30.52 12.69
C ASP A 104 -11.26 30.06 14.00
N LYS A 105 -10.52 30.17 15.11
CA LYS A 105 -11.02 29.81 16.45
C LYS A 105 -12.25 30.60 16.88
N THR A 106 -12.49 31.79 16.33
CA THR A 106 -13.69 32.59 16.66
C THR A 106 -14.98 31.98 16.08
N LYS A 107 -14.84 31.09 15.09
CA LYS A 107 -15.94 30.35 14.47
C LYS A 107 -16.21 29.01 15.16
N PHE A 108 -15.39 28.66 16.13
CA PHE A 108 -15.58 27.45 16.90
C PHE A 108 -16.54 27.70 18.07
N PRO A 109 -17.21 26.66 18.60
CA PRO A 109 -18.13 26.82 19.73
C PRO A 109 -17.47 27.40 20.98
N ASP A 110 -16.22 27.01 21.24
CA ASP A 110 -15.38 27.51 22.32
C ASP A 110 -13.89 27.23 22.02
N ASP A 111 -13.02 27.66 22.93
CA ASP A 111 -11.56 27.57 22.84
C ASP A 111 -10.99 26.14 22.93
N THR A 112 -11.82 25.16 23.30
CA THR A 112 -11.41 23.76 23.49
C THR A 112 -11.46 22.94 22.20
N TYR A 113 -12.02 23.50 21.13
CA TYR A 113 -12.05 22.88 19.81
C TYR A 113 -10.76 23.16 19.05
N HIS A 114 -10.22 22.11 18.43
CA HIS A 114 -9.04 22.18 17.59
C HIS A 114 -9.34 21.65 16.19
N ALA A 115 -8.85 22.36 15.18
CA ALA A 115 -8.89 21.89 13.81
C ALA A 115 -8.12 20.57 13.70
N ILE A 116 -8.71 19.60 13.00
CA ILE A 116 -8.02 18.35 12.66
C ILE A 116 -7.24 18.60 11.38
N GLU A 117 -5.94 18.31 11.37
CA GLU A 117 -5.15 18.37 10.14
C GLU A 117 -5.68 17.34 9.14
N VAL A 118 -6.12 17.83 7.99
CA VAL A 118 -6.64 17.04 6.87
C VAL A 118 -5.55 16.87 5.80
N ASP A 119 -5.70 15.86 4.94
CA ASP A 119 -4.69 15.53 3.92
C ASP A 119 -4.36 16.70 2.99
N TRP A 120 -5.29 17.63 2.77
CA TRP A 120 -5.07 18.86 2.01
C TRP A 120 -4.00 19.78 2.63
N ASP A 121 -4.07 19.97 3.95
CA ASP A 121 -3.13 20.81 4.70
C ASP A 121 -1.80 20.06 4.88
N LYS A 122 -1.86 18.75 5.18
CA LYS A 122 -0.70 17.88 5.34
C LYS A 122 0.14 17.77 4.06
N ALA A 123 -0.50 17.60 2.89
CA ALA A 123 0.21 17.52 1.61
C ALA A 123 1.00 18.80 1.30
N GLU A 124 0.44 19.97 1.61
CA GLU A 124 1.15 21.25 1.47
C GLU A 124 2.31 21.37 2.46
N ARG A 125 2.07 21.04 3.74
CA ARG A 125 3.11 21.13 4.78
C ARG A 125 4.30 20.24 4.46
N LEU A 126 4.05 18.97 4.14
CA LEU A 126 5.10 18.01 3.79
C LEU A 126 5.77 18.36 2.45
N GLY A 127 5.02 18.84 1.46
CA GLY A 127 5.55 19.26 0.17
C GLY A 127 6.54 20.44 0.24
N LYS A 128 6.54 21.23 1.32
CA LYS A 128 7.52 22.31 1.56
C LYS A 128 8.86 21.80 2.10
N VAL A 129 8.88 20.60 2.69
CA VAL A 129 10.05 20.06 3.40
C VAL A 129 10.83 19.08 2.52
N ILE A 130 10.15 18.37 1.63
CA ILE A 130 10.72 17.26 0.86
C ILE A 130 11.34 17.79 -0.44
N LYS A 131 12.59 17.41 -0.71
CA LYS A 131 13.29 17.72 -1.96
C LYS A 131 13.82 16.44 -2.60
N GLU A 132 14.07 16.50 -3.90
CA GLU A 132 14.79 15.43 -4.61
C GLU A 132 16.19 15.28 -4.01
N ASP A 133 16.69 14.06 -3.97
CA ASP A 133 17.97 13.65 -3.39
C ASP A 133 18.12 13.74 -1.87
N ASP A 134 17.15 14.28 -1.14
CA ASP A 134 17.14 14.26 0.33
C ASP A 134 16.92 12.83 0.86
N TRP A 135 17.52 12.53 2.02
CA TRP A 135 17.21 11.33 2.78
C TRP A 135 16.07 11.62 3.76
N VAL A 136 15.09 10.72 3.80
CA VAL A 136 13.90 10.89 4.64
C VAL A 136 13.47 9.59 5.29
N GLU A 137 12.89 9.69 6.48
CA GLU A 137 12.03 8.66 7.04
C GLU A 137 10.58 8.94 6.62
N VAL A 138 9.94 7.99 5.95
CA VAL A 138 8.53 8.03 5.61
C VAL A 138 7.80 6.98 6.43
N ARG A 139 6.72 7.40 7.12
CA ARG A 139 5.78 6.49 7.77
C ARG A 139 4.40 6.68 7.18
N GLY A 140 3.64 5.61 7.18
CA GLY A 140 2.30 5.66 6.63
C GLY A 140 1.55 4.36 6.80
N GLN A 141 0.48 4.25 6.02
CA GLN A 141 -0.38 3.10 6.00
C GLN A 141 -0.68 2.65 4.58
N TYR A 142 -0.94 1.35 4.40
CA TYR A 142 -1.37 0.82 3.12
C TYR A 142 -2.86 1.04 2.94
N GLN A 143 -3.22 1.43 1.72
CA GLN A 143 -4.59 1.38 1.22
C GLN A 143 -4.63 0.35 0.10
N PHE A 144 -5.51 -0.63 0.24
CA PHE A 144 -5.73 -1.68 -0.74
C PHE A 144 -6.97 -1.34 -1.54
N ASP A 145 -6.84 -1.39 -2.85
CA ASP A 145 -7.95 -1.25 -3.77
C ASP A 145 -7.88 -2.35 -4.80
N THR A 146 -8.97 -2.59 -5.51
CA THR A 146 -8.99 -3.52 -6.62
C THR A 146 -9.49 -2.82 -7.87
N PHE A 147 -8.89 -3.17 -9.00
CA PHE A 147 -9.32 -2.67 -10.30
C PHE A 147 -9.23 -3.77 -11.34
N THR A 148 -10.13 -3.73 -12.30
CA THR A 148 -10.11 -4.58 -13.48
C THR A 148 -9.48 -3.77 -14.60
N PRO A 149 -8.29 -4.11 -15.11
CA PRO A 149 -7.73 -3.46 -16.28
C PRO A 149 -8.66 -3.67 -17.49
N ASP A 150 -8.80 -2.66 -18.35
CA ASP A 150 -9.70 -2.72 -19.52
C ASP A 150 -9.38 -3.92 -20.46
N ASP A 151 -8.14 -4.40 -20.47
CA ASP A 151 -7.65 -5.50 -21.30
C ASP A 151 -7.64 -6.88 -20.60
N SER A 152 -8.18 -7.00 -19.39
CA SER A 152 -8.14 -8.25 -18.62
C SER A 152 -9.42 -8.47 -17.81
N ASN A 153 -9.92 -9.71 -17.81
CA ASN A 153 -11.01 -10.12 -16.91
C ASN A 153 -10.52 -10.41 -15.47
N GLU A 154 -9.23 -10.19 -15.18
CA GLU A 154 -8.64 -10.45 -13.86
C GLU A 154 -8.64 -9.17 -13.01
N GLU A 155 -9.25 -9.26 -11.83
CA GLU A 155 -9.17 -8.24 -10.80
C GLU A 155 -7.73 -8.17 -10.27
N LYS A 156 -7.09 -7.00 -10.38
CA LYS A 156 -5.74 -6.76 -9.84
C LYS A 156 -5.83 -6.01 -8.52
N VAL A 157 -5.07 -6.48 -7.53
CA VAL A 157 -4.89 -5.77 -6.26
C VAL A 157 -3.93 -4.60 -6.46
N PHE A 158 -4.39 -3.41 -6.15
CA PHE A 158 -3.61 -2.19 -6.13
C PHE A 158 -3.21 -1.83 -4.71
N VAL A 159 -1.91 -1.77 -4.45
CA VAL A 159 -1.34 -1.41 -3.15
C VAL A 159 -0.86 0.04 -3.18
N LYS A 160 -1.55 0.92 -2.47
CA LYS A 160 -1.19 2.33 -2.32
C LYS A 160 -0.55 2.60 -0.96
N ARG A 161 0.56 3.34 -0.95
CA ARG A 161 1.28 3.73 0.27
C ARG A 161 0.93 5.16 0.66
N ILE A 162 0.04 5.33 1.64
CA ILE A 162 -0.45 6.63 2.08
C ILE A 162 0.46 7.21 3.16
N ILE A 163 1.05 8.37 2.88
CA ILE A 163 1.98 9.03 3.80
C ILE A 163 1.23 9.59 5.01
N SER A 164 1.69 9.23 6.21
CA SER A 164 1.24 9.82 7.47
C SER A 164 2.22 10.85 8.01
N SER A 165 3.52 10.62 7.87
CA SER A 165 4.58 11.55 8.28
C SER A 165 5.83 11.40 7.43
N VAL A 166 6.56 12.50 7.25
CA VAL A 166 7.90 12.50 6.65
C VAL A 166 8.83 13.29 7.55
N ARG A 167 10.00 12.73 7.87
CA ARG A 167 11.01 13.38 8.69
C ARG A 167 12.35 13.37 7.94
N PRO A 168 13.03 14.51 7.79
CA PRO A 168 14.36 14.55 7.17
C PRO A 168 15.37 13.72 7.94
N ILE A 169 16.35 13.16 7.23
CA ILE A 169 17.54 12.54 7.82
C ILE A 169 18.76 13.35 7.42
N LEU A 170 19.45 13.87 8.42
CA LEU A 170 20.68 14.64 8.24
C LEU A 170 21.79 13.94 9.02
N ASN A 171 22.91 13.62 8.36
CA ASN A 171 24.05 12.95 8.99
C ASN A 171 23.65 11.68 9.77
N GLY A 172 22.75 10.87 9.22
CA GLY A 172 22.32 9.60 9.82
C GLY A 172 21.33 9.72 10.99
N VAL A 173 20.88 10.92 11.36
CA VAL A 173 19.87 11.11 12.41
C VAL A 173 18.57 11.69 11.87
N ILE A 174 17.45 11.25 12.45
CA ILE A 174 16.11 11.74 12.13
C ILE A 174 15.91 13.10 12.78
N VAL A 175 15.46 14.09 12.01
CA VAL A 175 15.11 15.42 12.51
C VAL A 175 13.60 15.48 12.78
N ASN A 176 13.22 15.74 14.03
CA ASN A 176 11.84 15.88 14.45
C ASN A 176 11.28 17.27 14.11
N GLU A 177 9.96 17.42 14.16
CA GLU A 177 9.28 18.69 13.87
C GLU A 177 9.67 19.81 14.85
N ASP A 178 10.07 19.48 16.08
CA ASP A 178 10.55 20.41 17.10
C ASP A 178 12.05 20.75 16.97
N GLY A 179 12.73 20.22 15.95
CA GLY A 179 14.16 20.39 15.71
C GLY A 179 15.07 19.46 16.53
N THR A 180 14.51 18.61 17.39
CA THR A 180 15.29 17.59 18.10
C THR A 180 15.71 16.48 17.14
N THR A 181 16.78 15.75 17.49
CA THR A 181 17.27 14.63 16.69
C THR A 181 17.02 13.29 17.38
N GLN A 182 16.83 12.24 16.57
CA GLN A 182 16.62 10.88 17.03
C GLN A 182 17.49 9.91 16.22
N THR A 183 18.11 8.94 16.89
CA THR A 183 18.81 7.82 16.25
C THR A 183 17.82 6.93 15.49
N VAL A 184 18.29 6.34 14.39
CA VAL A 184 17.49 5.39 13.64
C VAL A 184 17.44 4.07 14.40
N LYS A 185 16.22 3.52 14.54
CA LYS A 185 16.00 2.18 15.07
C LYS A 185 15.69 1.19 13.96
N HIS A 186 16.19 -0.04 14.05
CA HIS A 186 15.73 -1.17 13.23
C HIS A 186 15.54 -2.38 14.15
N ALA A 187 14.37 -3.04 14.06
CA ALA A 187 14.00 -4.15 14.94
C ALA A 187 14.14 -3.88 16.47
N GLY A 188 14.03 -2.61 16.88
CA GLY A 188 14.18 -2.19 18.28
C GLY A 188 15.59 -1.77 18.69
N GLU A 189 16.58 -2.01 17.83
CA GLU A 189 17.99 -1.66 18.07
C GLU A 189 18.33 -0.32 17.43
N GLU A 190 19.00 0.56 18.18
CA GLU A 190 19.56 1.81 17.68
C GLU A 190 20.88 1.56 16.96
N PHE A 191 21.11 2.25 15.84
CA PHE A 191 22.37 2.18 15.11
C PHE A 191 22.63 3.48 14.34
N ASP A 192 23.91 3.71 14.03
CA ASP A 192 24.33 4.84 13.20
C ASP A 192 23.92 4.57 11.75
N TYR A 193 22.95 5.35 11.27
CA TYR A 193 22.41 5.16 9.92
C TYR A 193 23.32 5.81 8.88
N ILE A 194 23.71 5.03 7.87
CA ILE A 194 24.53 5.51 6.77
C ILE A 194 23.62 5.93 5.61
N THR A 195 23.85 7.12 5.07
CA THR A 195 23.11 7.69 3.93
C THR A 195 23.88 7.53 2.62
N ASP A 196 24.47 6.37 2.41
CA ASP A 196 25.16 5.95 1.18
C ASP A 196 24.86 4.47 0.94
N PHE A 197 24.28 4.16 -0.23
CA PHE A 197 23.93 2.79 -0.59
C PHE A 197 25.14 1.89 -0.88
N ASN A 198 26.30 2.49 -1.18
CA ASN A 198 27.51 1.73 -1.50
C ASN A 198 28.37 1.43 -0.26
N ASP A 199 28.03 2.00 0.90
CA ASP A 199 28.75 1.73 2.13
C ASP A 199 28.43 0.30 2.63
N PRO A 200 29.45 -0.51 2.96
CA PRO A 200 29.23 -1.89 3.44
C PRO A 200 28.46 -1.96 4.77
N ASN A 201 28.41 -0.88 5.54
CA ASN A 201 27.66 -0.78 6.79
C ASN A 201 26.25 -0.24 6.59
N PHE A 202 25.85 0.08 5.35
CA PHE A 202 24.47 0.45 5.04
C PHE A 202 23.50 -0.65 5.48
N ARG A 203 22.46 -0.26 6.22
CA ARG A 203 21.38 -1.16 6.62
C ARG A 203 20.06 -0.62 6.09
N GLU A 204 19.40 -1.41 5.23
CA GLU A 204 18.09 -1.05 4.70
C GLU A 204 17.05 -0.95 5.83
N VAL A 205 16.31 0.17 5.87
CA VAL A 205 15.13 0.31 6.72
C VAL A 205 13.91 0.37 5.82
N ASN A 206 13.36 -0.81 5.58
CA ASN A 206 12.17 -1.04 4.80
C ASN A 206 11.37 -2.11 5.53
N TYR A 207 10.32 -1.71 6.24
CA TYR A 207 9.46 -2.70 6.84
C TYR A 207 8.02 -2.26 6.95
N PHE A 208 7.13 -3.24 6.89
CA PHE A 208 5.72 -3.10 7.19
C PHE A 208 5.31 -3.95 8.40
N THR A 209 4.19 -3.57 8.99
CA THR A 209 3.46 -4.34 10.00
C THR A 209 2.01 -4.39 9.58
N MET A 210 1.45 -5.59 9.43
CA MET A 210 0.11 -5.79 8.88
C MET A 210 -0.67 -6.86 9.62
N GLN A 211 -1.91 -6.55 9.95
CA GLN A 211 -2.91 -7.49 10.44
C GLN A 211 -3.70 -8.04 9.25
N ILE A 212 -3.73 -9.36 9.12
CA ILE A 212 -4.40 -10.03 8.00
C ILE A 212 -5.28 -11.18 8.49
N GLY A 213 -6.39 -11.35 7.80
CA GLY A 213 -7.16 -12.60 7.79
C GLY A 213 -6.67 -13.49 6.68
N ILE A 214 -6.65 -14.80 6.88
CA ILE A 214 -6.22 -15.77 5.87
C ILE A 214 -7.44 -16.16 5.02
N ARG A 215 -7.36 -15.92 3.72
CA ARG A 215 -8.33 -16.46 2.74
C ARG A 215 -7.88 -17.83 2.28
N SER A 216 -6.65 -17.89 1.77
CA SER A 216 -6.01 -19.13 1.35
C SER A 216 -4.50 -18.97 1.34
N THR A 217 -3.81 -20.10 1.41
CA THR A 217 -2.36 -20.17 1.23
C THR A 217 -2.04 -21.23 0.17
N TYR A 218 -1.01 -20.99 -0.61
CA TYR A 218 -0.57 -21.87 -1.68
C TYR A 218 0.95 -21.98 -1.66
N GLN A 219 1.47 -23.20 -1.54
CA GLN A 219 2.90 -23.46 -1.60
C GLN A 219 3.29 -23.77 -3.05
N GLU A 220 4.27 -23.03 -3.57
CA GLU A 220 4.81 -23.22 -4.91
C GLU A 220 5.84 -24.36 -4.95
N GLU A 221 6.22 -24.80 -6.15
CA GLU A 221 7.24 -25.83 -6.34
C GLU A 221 8.61 -25.45 -5.74
N SER A 222 8.91 -24.15 -5.65
CA SER A 222 10.12 -23.62 -4.98
C SER A 222 10.08 -23.79 -3.45
N GLY A 223 8.93 -24.15 -2.88
CA GLY A 223 8.68 -24.16 -1.44
C GLY A 223 8.19 -22.82 -0.88
N ASP A 224 8.21 -21.75 -1.67
CA ASP A 224 7.66 -20.45 -1.29
C ASP A 224 6.15 -20.54 -1.06
N THR A 225 5.62 -19.77 -0.11
CA THR A 225 4.19 -19.74 0.17
C THR A 225 3.58 -18.40 -0.21
N LYS A 226 2.66 -18.42 -1.17
CA LYS A 226 1.76 -17.31 -1.47
C LYS A 226 0.62 -17.29 -0.44
N VAL A 227 0.37 -16.11 0.11
CA VAL A 227 -0.66 -15.87 1.12
C VAL A 227 -1.66 -14.89 0.55
N ASN A 228 -2.86 -15.40 0.26
CA ASN A 228 -4.00 -14.58 -0.10
C ASN A 228 -4.70 -14.18 1.21
N GLY A 229 -4.50 -12.93 1.60
CA GLY A 229 -5.06 -12.35 2.80
C GLY A 229 -6.28 -11.46 2.55
N THR A 230 -7.01 -11.20 3.62
CA THR A 230 -8.06 -10.20 3.69
C THR A 230 -7.68 -9.14 4.73
N PHE A 231 -7.64 -7.89 4.31
CA PHE A 231 -7.50 -6.73 5.17
C PHE A 231 -8.88 -6.12 5.45
N LEU A 232 -9.25 -5.93 6.72
CA LEU A 232 -10.53 -5.32 7.09
C LEU A 232 -10.34 -3.82 7.31
N ASP A 233 -10.71 -3.02 6.31
CA ASP A 233 -10.66 -1.56 6.36
C ASP A 233 -11.93 -0.98 7.02
N TYR A 234 -11.87 0.30 7.37
CA TYR A 234 -13.01 1.05 7.86
C TYR A 234 -14.11 1.13 6.80
N GLY A 235 -15.35 0.80 7.18
CA GLY A 235 -16.54 1.11 6.41
C GLY A 235 -17.63 1.76 7.26
N LYS A 236 -18.65 2.34 6.62
CA LYS A 236 -19.71 3.07 7.32
C LYS A 236 -20.66 2.15 8.09
N GLU A 237 -21.07 1.06 7.45
CA GLU A 237 -22.08 0.13 7.97
C GLU A 237 -21.47 -1.15 8.52
N ARG A 238 -20.34 -1.58 7.92
CA ARG A 238 -19.53 -2.71 8.34
C ARG A 238 -18.10 -2.50 7.88
N SER A 239 -17.18 -3.30 8.40
CA SER A 239 -15.79 -3.32 7.91
C SER A 239 -15.76 -3.74 6.44
N GLU A 240 -14.92 -3.09 5.63
CA GLU A 240 -14.77 -3.41 4.21
C GLU A 240 -13.61 -4.38 4.01
N PRO A 241 -13.87 -5.62 3.56
CA PRO A 241 -12.78 -6.53 3.21
C PRO A 241 -12.09 -6.07 1.93
N LYS A 242 -10.77 -5.96 1.99
CA LYS A 242 -9.88 -5.71 0.86
C LYS A 242 -8.93 -6.87 0.70
N ASP A 243 -8.62 -7.21 -0.54
CA ASP A 243 -7.73 -8.32 -0.85
C ASP A 243 -6.28 -7.86 -0.72
N VAL A 244 -5.42 -8.72 -0.17
CA VAL A 244 -3.98 -8.47 -0.07
C VAL A 244 -3.22 -9.74 -0.40
N GLU A 245 -2.18 -9.61 -1.20
CA GLU A 245 -1.29 -10.72 -1.55
C GLU A 245 0.06 -10.51 -0.88
N LEU A 246 0.55 -11.55 -0.21
CA LEU A 246 1.86 -11.58 0.41
C LEU A 246 2.62 -12.84 -0.01
N ILE A 247 3.94 -12.78 0.03
CA ILE A 247 4.80 -13.94 -0.22
C ILE A 247 5.68 -14.22 1.00
N VAL A 248 5.84 -15.51 1.30
CA VAL A 248 6.74 -16.03 2.33
C VAL A 248 7.76 -16.90 1.64
N TYR A 249 8.98 -16.39 1.47
CA TYR A 249 10.04 -17.15 0.82
C TYR A 249 10.52 -18.29 1.71
N GLN A 250 10.78 -19.44 1.11
CA GLN A 250 11.38 -20.58 1.79
C GLN A 250 12.80 -20.20 2.23
N LYS A 251 13.12 -20.53 3.49
CA LYS A 251 14.44 -20.33 4.08
C LYS A 251 14.86 -21.61 4.77
N GLU A 252 16.15 -21.94 4.65
CA GLU A 252 16.73 -23.04 5.41
C GLU A 252 16.60 -22.76 6.91
N VAL A 253 16.15 -23.78 7.64
CA VAL A 253 15.98 -23.71 9.08
C VAL A 253 16.76 -24.83 9.76
N PRO A 254 17.21 -24.63 11.02
CA PRO A 254 17.88 -25.67 11.77
C PRO A 254 17.06 -26.96 11.86
N GLU A 255 17.75 -28.09 11.96
CA GLU A 255 17.12 -29.41 12.02
C GLU A 255 16.01 -29.48 13.11
N GLY A 256 14.87 -30.06 12.76
CA GLY A 256 13.70 -30.18 13.63
C GLY A 256 12.86 -28.90 13.80
N LYS A 257 13.20 -27.81 13.09
CA LYS A 257 12.35 -26.61 13.00
C LYS A 257 11.57 -26.59 11.70
N LYS A 258 10.38 -26.00 11.75
CA LYS A 258 9.52 -25.76 10.60
C LYS A 258 9.87 -24.40 9.99
N SER A 259 9.95 -24.32 8.66
CA SER A 259 10.19 -23.04 7.99
C SER A 259 8.99 -22.10 8.18
N MET A 260 9.20 -20.80 7.98
CA MET A 260 8.10 -19.84 8.02
C MET A 260 7.12 -20.08 6.87
N ALA A 261 7.60 -20.39 5.66
CA ALA A 261 6.73 -20.69 4.53
C ALA A 261 5.84 -21.91 4.84
N ASP A 262 6.41 -23.00 5.34
CA ASP A 262 5.65 -24.19 5.73
C ASP A 262 4.64 -23.87 6.84
N ALA A 263 4.99 -22.99 7.79
CA ALA A 263 4.09 -22.56 8.85
C ALA A 263 2.87 -21.80 8.28
N PHE A 264 3.10 -20.89 7.33
CA PHE A 264 2.02 -20.20 6.62
C PHE A 264 1.19 -21.14 5.75
N ALA A 265 1.80 -22.13 5.10
CA ALA A 265 1.09 -23.15 4.34
C ALA A 265 0.12 -23.99 5.19
N SER A 266 0.30 -24.02 6.52
CA SER A 266 -0.61 -24.69 7.47
C SER A 266 -1.67 -23.79 8.12
N LEU A 267 -1.80 -22.54 7.66
CA LEU A 267 -2.87 -21.66 8.10
C LEU A 267 -4.18 -22.01 7.37
N ASN A 268 -5.28 -21.98 8.12
CA ASN A 268 -6.61 -22.25 7.59
C ASN A 268 -7.27 -20.94 7.16
N THR A 269 -8.25 -21.04 6.28
CA THR A 269 -9.18 -19.94 6.01
C THR A 269 -9.77 -19.43 7.32
N TYR A 270 -9.94 -18.12 7.44
CA TYR A 270 -10.43 -17.39 8.62
C TYR A 270 -9.47 -17.26 9.81
N ASP A 271 -8.27 -17.84 9.71
CA ASP A 271 -7.22 -17.54 10.68
C ASP A 271 -6.81 -16.07 10.61
N PHE A 272 -6.38 -15.52 11.74
CA PHE A 272 -5.86 -14.18 11.85
C PHE A 272 -4.42 -14.20 12.33
N ILE A 273 -3.59 -13.32 11.78
CA ILE A 273 -2.19 -13.15 12.20
C ILE A 273 -1.72 -11.72 11.96
N GLU A 274 -0.81 -11.22 12.81
CA GLU A 274 -0.07 -10.00 12.52
C GLU A 274 1.34 -10.35 12.06
N VAL A 275 1.70 -9.80 10.90
CA VAL A 275 2.94 -10.09 10.19
C VAL A 275 3.79 -8.84 10.07
N THR A 276 5.10 -9.05 10.00
CA THR A 276 6.08 -8.01 9.70
C THR A 276 6.91 -8.44 8.50
N GLY A 277 7.26 -7.49 7.66
CA GLY A 277 7.76 -7.81 6.33
C GLY A 277 8.53 -6.67 5.68
N GLN A 278 8.98 -6.89 4.45
CA GLN A 278 9.62 -5.89 3.59
C GLN A 278 8.75 -5.65 2.35
N ASP A 279 8.73 -4.39 1.92
CA ASP A 279 8.04 -4.01 0.70
C ASP A 279 9.04 -3.92 -0.44
N ASN A 280 8.89 -4.78 -1.43
CA ASN A 280 9.84 -4.87 -2.52
C ASN A 280 9.26 -4.29 -3.80
N ASN A 281 10.04 -3.45 -4.45
CA ASN A 281 9.88 -3.05 -5.85
C ASN A 281 11.29 -2.90 -6.43
N ARG A 282 12.03 -4.01 -6.43
CA ARG A 282 13.43 -4.07 -6.87
C ARG A 282 13.61 -4.99 -8.05
N ALA A 283 14.44 -4.58 -9.00
CA ALA A 283 15.02 -5.48 -9.97
C ALA A 283 16.02 -6.40 -9.26
N THR A 284 16.01 -7.70 -9.57
CA THR A 284 17.03 -8.64 -9.13
C THR A 284 18.14 -8.72 -10.16
N PHE A 285 19.39 -8.63 -9.70
CA PHE A 285 20.56 -8.66 -10.56
C PHE A 285 21.41 -9.88 -10.26
N SER A 286 21.95 -10.49 -11.30
CA SER A 286 23.03 -11.46 -11.25
C SER A 286 24.30 -10.81 -11.79
N TYR A 287 25.45 -11.15 -11.20
CA TYR A 287 26.74 -10.76 -11.76
C TYR A 287 27.21 -11.89 -12.67
N VAL A 288 27.46 -11.59 -13.94
CA VAL A 288 28.02 -12.51 -14.91
C VAL A 288 29.48 -12.11 -15.13
N ASP A 289 30.39 -13.07 -14.99
CA ASP A 289 31.78 -12.88 -15.35
C ASP A 289 31.86 -12.64 -16.86
N VAL A 290 32.34 -11.47 -17.29
CA VAL A 290 32.63 -11.21 -18.70
C VAL A 290 33.91 -11.96 -19.02
N VAL A 291 33.77 -13.10 -19.69
CA VAL A 291 34.90 -13.80 -20.28
C VAL A 291 35.26 -13.07 -21.56
N GLU A 292 36.14 -12.08 -21.47
CA GLU A 292 36.82 -11.56 -22.66
C GLU A 292 37.85 -12.63 -23.08
N GLU A 293 37.58 -13.34 -24.18
CA GLU A 293 38.57 -14.25 -24.76
C GLU A 293 39.77 -13.42 -25.22
N LEU A 294 40.91 -13.57 -24.55
CA LEU A 294 42.17 -12.99 -24.99
C LEU A 294 42.56 -13.62 -26.32
N ALA A 295 42.95 -12.80 -27.29
CA ALA A 295 43.46 -13.29 -28.56
C ALA A 295 44.74 -14.12 -28.31
N SER A 296 45.00 -15.13 -29.15
CA SER A 296 46.14 -16.04 -28.97
C SER A 296 47.52 -15.37 -29.05
N ASP A 297 47.59 -14.13 -29.54
CA ASP A 297 48.78 -13.28 -29.61
C ASP A 297 48.87 -12.25 -28.47
N ASP A 298 47.95 -12.29 -27.51
CA ASP A 298 47.95 -11.41 -26.36
C ASP A 298 49.06 -11.81 -25.37
N PRO A 299 50.00 -10.90 -25.03
CA PRO A 299 51.10 -11.18 -24.11
C PRO A 299 50.64 -11.49 -22.66
N PHE A 300 49.36 -11.29 -22.33
CA PHE A 300 48.75 -11.62 -21.04
C PHE A 300 47.99 -12.97 -21.05
N ALA A 301 47.93 -13.69 -22.18
CA ALA A 301 47.28 -14.99 -22.26
C ALA A 301 47.90 -16.01 -21.28
N ASP A 302 49.23 -15.96 -21.11
CA ASP A 302 50.03 -16.86 -20.27
C ASP A 302 50.20 -16.40 -18.81
N VAL A 303 49.57 -15.29 -18.40
CA VAL A 303 49.63 -14.80 -17.01
C VAL A 303 48.79 -15.69 -16.09
N ASP A 304 49.31 -15.90 -14.88
CA ASP A 304 48.68 -16.74 -13.85
C ASP A 304 47.24 -16.28 -13.54
N GLU A 305 46.32 -17.24 -13.41
CA GLU A 305 44.90 -16.96 -13.17
C GLU A 305 44.64 -16.20 -11.86
N THR A 306 45.53 -16.31 -10.87
CA THR A 306 45.40 -15.58 -9.59
C THR A 306 45.69 -14.09 -9.71
N GLU A 307 46.36 -13.66 -10.78
CA GLU A 307 46.61 -12.25 -11.10
C GLU A 307 45.57 -11.68 -12.07
N LYS A 308 44.67 -12.52 -12.61
CA LYS A 308 43.58 -12.09 -13.51
C LYS A 308 42.41 -11.52 -12.71
N VAL A 309 41.99 -10.32 -13.07
CA VAL A 309 40.77 -9.69 -12.53
C VAL A 309 39.67 -9.79 -13.57
N THR A 310 38.71 -10.68 -13.36
CA THR A 310 37.55 -10.82 -14.24
C THR A 310 36.58 -9.68 -14.02
N ARG A 311 36.25 -8.94 -15.09
CA ARG A 311 35.21 -7.91 -15.05
C ARG A 311 33.86 -8.58 -14.90
N LYS A 312 33.14 -8.27 -13.84
CA LYS A 312 31.74 -8.71 -13.65
C LYS A 312 30.80 -7.70 -14.27
N GLU A 313 29.94 -8.14 -15.18
CA GLU A 313 28.83 -7.34 -15.69
C GLU A 313 27.55 -7.66 -14.91
N ARG A 314 26.78 -6.63 -14.58
CA ARG A 314 25.53 -6.76 -13.85
C ARG A 314 24.39 -6.98 -14.83
N VAL A 315 23.83 -8.19 -14.85
CA VAL A 315 22.68 -8.56 -15.69
C VAL A 315 21.42 -8.63 -14.84
N THR A 316 20.33 -7.99 -15.29
CA THR A 316 19.02 -8.10 -14.61
C THR A 316 18.43 -9.48 -14.88
N ASN A 317 18.17 -10.26 -13.83
CA ASN A 317 17.67 -11.65 -13.94
C ASN A 317 16.22 -11.82 -13.45
N GLY A 318 15.57 -10.74 -13.02
CA GLY A 318 14.16 -10.76 -12.62
C GLY A 318 13.75 -9.53 -11.83
N ASP A 319 12.56 -9.62 -11.22
CA ASP A 319 11.98 -8.58 -10.37
C ASP A 319 11.48 -9.20 -9.07
N LYS A 320 11.87 -8.63 -7.93
CA LYS A 320 11.27 -8.92 -6.62
C LYS A 320 10.29 -7.80 -6.31
N LYS A 321 9.00 -8.09 -6.47
CA LYS A 321 7.90 -7.14 -6.29
C LYS A 321 6.88 -7.68 -5.28
N GLY A 322 6.33 -6.78 -4.47
CA GLY A 322 5.25 -7.08 -3.53
C GLY A 322 5.68 -7.15 -2.06
N LEU A 323 4.74 -7.56 -1.23
CA LEU A 323 4.89 -7.62 0.22
C LEU A 323 5.48 -8.98 0.62
N GLU A 324 6.71 -8.98 1.11
CA GLU A 324 7.38 -10.17 1.64
C GLU A 324 7.20 -10.23 3.16
N VAL A 325 6.70 -11.34 3.68
CA VAL A 325 6.69 -11.59 5.12
C VAL A 325 8.08 -12.08 5.55
N ILE A 326 8.67 -11.42 6.55
CA ILE A 326 9.96 -11.80 7.14
C ILE A 326 9.84 -12.31 8.58
N SER A 327 8.76 -11.97 9.27
CA SER A 327 8.48 -12.38 10.64
C SER A 327 7.00 -12.19 11.00
N TYR A 328 6.61 -12.64 12.18
CA TYR A 328 5.25 -12.50 12.72
C TYR A 328 5.30 -12.05 14.18
N VAL A 329 4.21 -11.49 14.68
CA VAL A 329 4.11 -11.08 16.08
C VAL A 329 3.79 -12.30 16.95
N GLN A 330 4.68 -12.62 17.89
CA GLN A 330 4.50 -13.80 18.75
C GLN A 330 3.16 -13.73 19.50
N GLY A 331 2.39 -14.82 19.40
CA GLY A 331 1.08 -14.93 20.05
C GLY A 331 -0.06 -14.19 19.35
N SER A 332 0.16 -13.63 18.15
CA SER A 332 -0.92 -12.98 17.38
C SER A 332 -1.84 -13.94 16.64
N LEU A 333 -1.45 -15.21 16.46
CA LEU A 333 -2.25 -16.18 15.72
C LEU A 333 -3.55 -16.48 16.48
N MET A 334 -4.68 -16.20 15.84
CA MET A 334 -6.01 -16.55 16.33
C MET A 334 -6.71 -17.41 15.28
N ARG A 335 -7.04 -18.65 15.65
CA ARG A 335 -7.70 -19.58 14.74
C ARG A 335 -9.17 -19.21 14.57
N GLU A 336 -9.67 -19.26 13.33
CA GLU A 336 -11.09 -19.04 12.99
C GLU A 336 -11.68 -17.76 13.61
N LEU A 337 -10.86 -16.71 13.73
CA LEU A 337 -11.29 -15.43 14.30
C LEU A 337 -12.35 -14.75 13.44
N LEU A 338 -12.23 -14.95 12.13
CA LEU A 338 -13.04 -14.27 11.14
C LEU A 338 -14.23 -15.11 10.69
N THR A 339 -15.29 -14.44 10.25
CA THR A 339 -16.48 -15.11 9.71
C THR A 339 -16.57 -14.97 8.20
N GLU A 340 -17.36 -15.83 7.56
CA GLU A 340 -17.66 -15.71 6.13
C GLU A 340 -18.25 -14.33 5.79
N GLU A 341 -19.10 -13.77 6.67
CA GLU A 341 -19.70 -12.44 6.47
C GLU A 341 -18.66 -11.32 6.42
N GLU A 342 -17.58 -11.44 7.19
CA GLU A 342 -16.47 -10.49 7.20
C GLU A 342 -15.62 -10.58 5.92
N PHE A 343 -15.67 -11.70 5.19
CA PHE A 343 -15.01 -11.88 3.90
C PHE A 343 -15.87 -11.43 2.71
N ARG A 344 -17.19 -11.29 2.90
CA ARG A 344 -18.09 -10.86 1.82
C ARG A 344 -17.83 -9.40 1.47
N LYS A 345 -17.26 -9.15 0.28
CA LYS A 345 -17.19 -7.81 -0.32
C LYS A 345 -18.61 -7.22 -0.37
N THR A 346 -18.76 -5.94 0.00
CA THR A 346 -20.02 -5.22 -0.23
C THR A 346 -20.26 -5.21 -1.73
N ALA A 347 -21.39 -5.76 -2.19
CA ALA A 347 -21.76 -5.66 -3.58
C ALA A 347 -21.74 -4.17 -3.93
N ALA A 348 -20.95 -3.78 -4.94
CA ALA A 348 -21.11 -2.47 -5.52
C ALA A 348 -22.58 -2.38 -5.92
N VAL A 349 -23.31 -1.42 -5.37
CA VAL A 349 -24.60 -1.04 -5.93
C VAL A 349 -24.24 -0.45 -7.28
N THR A 350 -24.13 -1.29 -8.31
CA THR A 350 -24.36 -0.86 -9.67
C THR A 350 -25.77 -0.32 -9.64
N THR A 351 -25.90 1.00 -9.70
CA THR A 351 -27.18 1.71 -9.83
C THR A 351 -27.82 1.47 -11.20
N GLU A 352 -27.70 0.24 -11.71
CA GLU A 352 -28.43 -0.30 -12.83
C GLU A 352 -28.82 -1.70 -12.39
N ASN A 353 -30.04 -1.80 -11.88
CA ASN A 353 -30.76 -3.05 -11.92
C ASN A 353 -30.83 -3.43 -13.41
N PRO A 354 -30.18 -4.52 -13.87
CA PRO A 354 -30.22 -4.91 -15.28
C PRO A 354 -31.63 -5.32 -15.74
N PHE A 355 -32.60 -5.31 -14.82
CA PHE A 355 -34.03 -5.53 -15.05
C PHE A 355 -34.90 -4.32 -14.71
N ALA A 356 -34.33 -3.13 -14.46
CA ALA A 356 -35.10 -1.87 -14.40
C ALA A 356 -35.09 -1.17 -15.76
N SER A 357 -35.55 -1.88 -16.80
CA SER A 357 -36.04 -1.22 -18.01
C SER A 357 -37.43 -0.69 -17.71
N ASN A 358 -37.56 0.64 -17.68
CA ASN A 358 -38.83 1.36 -17.69
C ASN A 358 -39.54 1.29 -19.07
N ASP A 359 -39.33 0.21 -19.81
CA ASP A 359 -40.01 -0.13 -21.05
C ASP A 359 -40.14 -1.66 -21.08
N ASP A 360 -41.18 -2.17 -20.43
CA ASP A 360 -41.73 -3.49 -20.76
C ASP A 360 -42.68 -3.31 -21.95
N PRO A 361 -42.26 -3.68 -23.18
CA PRO A 361 -43.09 -3.53 -24.37
C PRO A 361 -44.30 -4.48 -24.39
N PHE A 362 -44.50 -5.29 -23.34
CA PHE A 362 -45.63 -6.22 -23.20
C PHE A 362 -46.59 -5.87 -22.05
N SER A 363 -46.45 -4.70 -21.42
CA SER A 363 -47.34 -4.25 -20.31
C SER A 363 -48.47 -3.30 -20.73
N ASN A 364 -48.74 -3.13 -22.03
CA ASN A 364 -49.93 -2.41 -22.50
C ASN A 364 -51.12 -3.37 -22.60
N THR A 365 -51.87 -3.51 -21.51
CA THR A 365 -53.17 -4.21 -21.46
C THR A 365 -54.31 -3.43 -22.14
N ASP A 366 -54.02 -2.64 -23.17
CA ASP A 366 -55.02 -1.81 -23.88
C ASP A 366 -55.10 -2.07 -25.40
N ASN A 367 -54.41 -3.07 -25.94
CA ASN A 367 -54.67 -3.58 -27.30
C ASN A 367 -54.12 -5.01 -27.41
N ASP A 368 -54.88 -6.00 -26.91
CA ASP A 368 -54.67 -7.40 -27.27
C ASP A 368 -55.50 -7.70 -28.53
N PRO A 369 -54.89 -7.86 -29.73
CA PRO A 369 -55.60 -8.19 -30.95
C PRO A 369 -56.06 -9.66 -31.02
N PHE A 370 -55.88 -10.44 -29.96
CA PHE A 370 -56.34 -11.83 -29.81
C PHE A 370 -57.37 -12.02 -28.69
N ALA A 371 -57.90 -10.93 -28.12
CA ALA A 371 -59.07 -11.02 -27.26
C ALA A 371 -60.27 -11.52 -28.08
N VAL A 372 -60.66 -12.77 -27.82
CA VAL A 372 -61.84 -13.42 -28.41
C VAL A 372 -63.08 -12.71 -27.88
N ASP A 373 -63.77 -11.98 -28.76
CA ASP A 373 -64.99 -11.26 -28.42
C ASP A 373 -66.14 -12.27 -28.23
N GLU A 374 -66.81 -12.25 -27.06
CA GLU A 374 -67.89 -13.17 -26.66
C GLU A 374 -69.22 -12.94 -27.42
N SER A 375 -69.15 -12.46 -28.67
CA SER A 375 -70.32 -12.18 -29.50
C SER A 375 -70.23 -12.73 -30.93
N ASP A 376 -69.41 -13.75 -31.18
CA ASP A 376 -69.48 -14.53 -32.43
C ASP A 376 -70.54 -15.65 -32.32
N PRO A 377 -71.65 -15.60 -33.09
CA PRO A 377 -72.67 -16.65 -33.10
C PRO A 377 -72.28 -17.91 -33.89
N PHE A 378 -71.01 -18.08 -34.28
CA PHE A 378 -70.50 -19.28 -34.97
C PHE A 378 -69.24 -19.90 -34.33
N ALA A 379 -68.90 -19.56 -33.08
CA ALA A 379 -67.92 -20.32 -32.30
C ALA A 379 -68.47 -21.66 -31.77
#